data_AF-A0A1I7VTD5-F1
#
_entry.id   AF-A0A1I7VTD5-F1
#
_cell.length_a   1.000
_cell.length_b   1.000
_cell.length_c   1.000
_cell.angle_alpha   90.00
_cell.angle_beta   90.00
_cell.angle_gamma   90.00
#
_symmetry.space_group_name_H-M   'P 1'
#
loop_
_entity.id
_entity.type
_entity.pdbx_description
1 polymer ?
#
loop_
_entity_poly.entity_id
_entity_poly.type
_entity_poly.pdbx_seq_one_letter_code
_entity_poly.pdbx_strand_id
1 'polypeptide(L)'
;MAKSSVQSSVTSFWVTVEPLAVTWTKGCLAAAGCDDSRLSLSEWNLVSDERISSSWSIRELFDSSHTFVSYWNKGRPADITFNYEVVGSDPIYGFSRTCDFTRAVHAFDDKWKLASQSAGQAITSTTLSLQQFDKVTLNLTGKCFNTTIMIQKYESNCPWCSCGEGYAIVDQLSESESREFLHHLNSSSETLVDIGLMTLSAIAVATSAAFSCVLIAYLRERRSNFERSVAKCNIKCSNNNLTIYRGYQTPSHMKQLTNIEIIG
;
A
#
# COMPACT_ATOMS: atom_id res chain seq x y z
N MET A 1 16.62 43.20 -24.53
CA MET A 1 15.48 42.83 -23.65
C MET A 1 16.01 41.88 -22.58
N ALA A 2 16.24 42.42 -21.38
CA ALA A 2 16.73 41.63 -20.25
C ALA A 2 15.60 40.75 -19.73
N LYS A 3 15.79 39.43 -19.79
CA LYS A 3 14.92 38.45 -19.15
C LYS A 3 15.24 38.53 -17.66
N SER A 4 14.40 39.22 -16.90
CA SER A 4 14.48 39.21 -15.44
C SER A 4 14.21 37.77 -14.98
N SER A 5 15.26 37.04 -14.64
CA SER A 5 15.15 35.82 -13.86
C SER A 5 14.81 36.24 -12.44
N VAL A 6 13.51 36.37 -12.16
CA VAL A 6 13.04 36.26 -10.78
C VAL A 6 13.37 34.83 -10.37
N GLN A 7 14.52 34.67 -9.73
CA GLN A 7 14.90 33.43 -9.09
C GLN A 7 13.87 33.22 -7.99
N SER A 8 12.83 32.44 -8.30
CA SER A 8 11.86 32.00 -7.32
C SER A 8 12.67 31.28 -6.25
N SER A 9 12.75 31.87 -5.06
CA SER A 9 13.21 31.14 -3.88
C SER A 9 12.48 29.80 -3.87
N VAL A 10 13.23 28.71 -3.73
CA VAL A 10 12.64 27.38 -3.58
C VAL A 10 11.87 27.40 -2.27
N THR A 11 10.56 27.57 -2.36
CA THR A 11 9.65 27.56 -1.21
C THR A 11 9.03 26.19 -1.12
N SER A 12 9.20 25.53 0.03
CA SER A 12 8.42 24.34 0.33
C SER A 12 7.04 24.73 0.84
N PHE A 13 6.03 23.93 0.52
CA PHE A 13 4.66 24.19 0.94
C PHE A 13 3.86 22.89 0.98
N TRP A 14 2.72 22.95 1.67
CA TRP A 14 1.75 21.87 1.72
C TRP A 14 0.45 22.28 1.05
N VAL A 15 -0.25 21.31 0.46
CA VAL A 15 -1.60 21.47 -0.04
C VAL A 15 -2.48 20.37 0.52
N THR A 16 -3.72 20.72 0.87
CA THR A 16 -4.78 19.78 1.17
C THR A 16 -5.88 19.91 0.14
N VAL A 17 -6.46 18.77 -0.24
CA VAL A 17 -7.63 18.71 -1.10
C VAL A 17 -8.67 17.84 -0.43
N GLU A 18 -9.86 18.41 -0.24
CA GLU A 18 -11.02 17.73 0.31
C GLU A 18 -12.13 17.69 -0.76
N PRO A 19 -12.58 16.50 -1.18
CA PRO A 19 -13.74 16.34 -2.04
C PRO A 19 -15.00 16.65 -1.22
N LEU A 20 -15.80 17.61 -1.68
CA LEU A 20 -17.05 17.99 -1.03
C LEU A 20 -18.26 17.27 -1.62
N ALA A 21 -18.30 17.12 -2.94
CA ALA A 21 -19.43 16.49 -3.63
C ALA A 21 -19.04 15.98 -5.02
N VAL A 22 -19.67 14.88 -5.47
CA VAL A 22 -19.64 14.44 -6.87
C VAL A 22 -21.06 14.18 -7.34
N THR A 23 -21.43 14.79 -8.46
CA THR A 23 -22.74 14.64 -9.09
C THR A 23 -22.57 14.02 -10.46
N TRP A 24 -23.28 12.92 -10.70
CA TRP A 24 -23.20 12.17 -11.95
C TRP A 24 -24.29 12.60 -12.92
N THR A 25 -23.93 12.78 -14.18
CA THR A 25 -24.88 13.06 -15.24
C THR A 25 -25.70 11.80 -15.53
N LYS A 26 -27.02 11.91 -15.39
CA LYS A 26 -27.94 10.78 -15.61
C LYS A 26 -27.78 10.24 -17.04
N GLY A 27 -27.67 8.93 -17.17
CA GLY A 27 -27.53 8.25 -18.46
C GLY A 27 -26.16 8.44 -19.14
N CYS A 28 -25.17 9.01 -18.45
CA CYS A 28 -23.84 9.16 -19.01
C CYS A 28 -23.05 7.85 -18.89
N LEU A 29 -22.56 7.36 -20.03
CA LEU A 29 -21.97 6.02 -20.18
C LEU A 29 -20.52 5.90 -19.67
N ALA A 30 -20.00 6.84 -18.86
CA ALA A 30 -18.65 6.70 -18.30
C ALA A 30 -18.48 5.40 -17.50
N ALA A 31 -19.54 4.94 -16.82
CA ALA A 31 -19.56 3.65 -16.13
C ALA A 31 -19.76 2.45 -17.07
N ALA A 32 -20.44 2.61 -18.21
CA ALA A 32 -20.55 1.54 -19.21
C ALA A 32 -19.24 1.34 -19.99
N GLY A 33 -18.37 2.35 -19.97
CA GLY A 33 -17.02 2.26 -20.52
C GLY A 33 -16.00 1.67 -19.55
N CYS A 34 -16.30 1.52 -18.25
CA CYS A 34 -15.29 1.09 -17.30
C CYS A 34 -15.87 0.29 -16.15
N ASP A 35 -15.40 -0.94 -16.03
CA ASP A 35 -15.64 -1.77 -14.85
C ASP A 35 -14.71 -1.33 -13.71
N ASP A 36 -15.14 -1.56 -12.47
CA ASP A 36 -14.41 -1.24 -11.23
C ASP A 36 -13.88 0.20 -11.16
N SER A 37 -14.69 1.14 -11.66
CA SER A 37 -14.30 2.55 -11.77
C SER A 37 -14.00 3.19 -10.42
N ARG A 38 -12.89 3.92 -10.36
CA ARG A 38 -12.40 4.71 -9.23
C ARG A 38 -12.29 6.17 -9.63
N LEU A 39 -12.46 7.04 -8.66
CA LEU A 39 -12.23 8.47 -8.83
C LEU A 39 -10.82 8.80 -8.35
N SER A 40 -10.00 9.37 -9.23
CA SER A 40 -8.62 9.73 -8.97
C SER A 40 -8.45 11.24 -9.04
N LEU A 41 -7.95 11.85 -7.96
CA LEU A 41 -7.44 13.21 -7.94
C LEU A 41 -5.96 13.17 -8.31
N SER A 42 -5.53 14.06 -9.19
CA SER A 42 -4.12 14.24 -9.49
C SER A 42 -3.69 15.70 -9.37
N GLU A 43 -2.50 15.88 -8.81
CA GLU A 43 -1.80 17.15 -8.70
C GLU A 43 -0.52 17.09 -9.53
N TRP A 44 -0.27 18.11 -10.33
CA TRP A 44 0.92 18.22 -11.16
C TRP A 44 1.63 19.54 -10.92
N ASN A 45 2.89 19.45 -10.52
CA ASN A 45 3.78 20.60 -10.32
C ASN A 45 4.48 20.95 -11.63
N LEU A 46 4.12 22.10 -12.21
CA LEU A 46 4.67 22.54 -13.50
C LEU A 46 6.15 22.98 -13.42
N VAL A 47 6.70 23.16 -12.22
CA VAL A 47 8.10 23.56 -12.01
C VAL A 47 9.01 22.35 -11.86
N SER A 48 8.60 21.33 -11.09
CA SER A 48 9.39 20.11 -10.90
C SER A 48 9.06 18.99 -11.88
N ASP A 49 7.95 19.11 -12.61
CA ASP A 49 7.34 18.04 -13.43
C ASP A 49 6.94 16.80 -12.62
N GLU A 50 6.81 16.95 -11.30
CA GLU A 50 6.35 15.88 -10.41
C GLU A 50 4.82 15.82 -10.41
N ARG A 51 4.29 14.60 -10.52
CA ARG A 51 2.86 14.31 -10.48
C ARG A 51 2.56 13.35 -9.34
N ILE A 52 1.58 13.69 -8.53
CA ILE A 52 1.07 12.84 -7.46
C ILE A 52 -0.44 12.63 -7.66
N SER A 53 -0.96 11.56 -7.10
CA SER A 53 -2.39 11.25 -7.21
C SER A 53 -2.88 10.44 -6.03
N SER A 54 -4.18 10.54 -5.77
CA SER A 54 -4.90 9.71 -4.81
C SER A 54 -6.17 9.21 -5.47
N SER A 55 -6.51 7.94 -5.25
CA SER A 55 -7.65 7.30 -5.88
C SER A 55 -8.54 6.62 -4.85
N TRP A 56 -9.85 6.81 -5.00
CA TRP A 56 -10.86 6.25 -4.11
C TRP A 56 -11.91 5.48 -4.92
N SER A 57 -12.51 4.47 -4.30
CA SER A 57 -13.73 3.88 -4.85
C SER A 57 -14.83 4.95 -4.87
N ILE A 58 -15.59 5.02 -5.96
CA ILE A 58 -16.70 5.97 -6.09
C ILE A 58 -17.73 5.78 -4.97
N ARG A 59 -17.88 4.55 -4.46
CA ARG A 59 -18.81 4.22 -3.37
C ARG A 59 -18.31 4.70 -2.01
N GLU A 60 -17.00 4.64 -1.78
CA GLU A 60 -16.37 4.94 -0.48
C GLU A 60 -16.16 6.44 -0.26
N LEU A 61 -16.14 7.24 -1.34
CA LEU A 61 -15.83 8.68 -1.29
C LEU A 61 -16.75 9.47 -0.34
N PHE A 62 -17.95 8.99 -0.06
CA PHE A 62 -18.95 9.69 0.75
C PHE A 62 -19.15 9.11 2.14
N ASP A 63 -18.55 7.96 2.44
CA ASP A 63 -18.71 7.29 3.73
C ASP A 63 -17.66 7.74 4.76
N SER A 64 -16.59 8.42 4.32
CA SER A 64 -15.55 8.97 5.18
C SER A 64 -14.99 10.30 4.65
N SER A 65 -14.39 11.11 5.54
CA SER A 65 -13.71 12.34 5.14
C SER A 65 -12.40 11.99 4.43
N HIS A 66 -12.37 12.09 3.11
CA HIS A 66 -11.17 11.82 2.32
C HIS A 66 -10.38 13.10 2.12
N THR A 67 -9.41 13.39 2.98
CA THR A 67 -8.48 14.50 2.74
C THR A 67 -7.22 13.97 2.05
N PHE A 68 -6.88 14.53 0.90
CA PHE A 68 -5.59 14.32 0.26
C PHE A 68 -4.61 15.39 0.73
N VAL A 69 -3.41 14.98 1.15
CA VAL A 69 -2.37 15.87 1.64
C VAL A 69 -1.14 15.70 0.77
N SER A 70 -0.59 16.80 0.29
CA SER A 70 0.61 16.82 -0.53
C SER A 70 1.67 17.80 -0.02
N TYR A 71 2.93 17.42 -0.21
CA TYR A 71 4.09 18.24 0.07
C TYR A 71 4.84 18.54 -1.22
N TRP A 72 5.28 19.78 -1.36
CA TRP A 72 6.04 20.23 -2.51
C TRP A 72 7.29 20.96 -2.03
N ASN A 73 8.45 20.60 -2.58
CA ASN A 73 9.73 21.20 -2.24
C ASN A 73 10.23 22.20 -3.30
N LYS A 74 9.46 22.45 -4.36
CA LYS A 74 9.81 23.30 -5.50
C LYS A 74 8.57 24.04 -6.02
N GLY A 75 8.78 25.26 -6.51
CA GLY A 75 7.73 26.11 -7.06
C GLY A 75 6.89 26.77 -5.97
N ARG A 76 5.71 27.24 -6.35
CA ARG A 76 4.72 27.88 -5.48
C ARG A 76 3.37 27.17 -5.63
N PRO A 77 2.43 27.36 -4.70
CA PRO A 77 1.07 26.80 -4.82
C PRO A 77 0.35 27.15 -6.13
N ALA A 78 0.66 28.32 -6.72
CA ALA A 78 0.13 28.74 -8.02
C ALA A 78 0.56 27.85 -9.20
N ASP A 79 1.70 27.18 -9.05
CA ASP A 79 2.31 26.35 -10.09
C ASP A 79 1.78 24.89 -10.06
N ILE A 80 0.91 24.57 -9.08
CA ILE A 80 0.23 23.27 -9.00
C ILE A 80 -1.09 23.32 -9.77
N THR A 81 -1.29 22.29 -10.59
CA THR A 81 -2.56 22.06 -11.29
C THR A 81 -3.27 20.84 -10.72
N PHE A 82 -4.60 20.90 -10.74
CA PHE A 82 -5.47 19.86 -10.20
C PHE A 82 -6.38 19.34 -11.29
N ASN A 83 -6.52 18.01 -11.39
CA ASN A 83 -7.52 17.38 -12.24
C ASN A 83 -8.10 16.13 -11.59
N TYR A 84 -9.33 15.80 -11.96
CA TYR A 84 -9.98 14.56 -11.59
C TYR A 84 -10.10 13.64 -12.79
N GLU A 85 -9.92 12.36 -12.56
CA GLU A 85 -10.02 11.29 -13.55
C GLU A 85 -10.92 10.18 -13.00
N VAL A 86 -11.80 9.66 -13.84
CA VAL A 86 -12.46 8.37 -13.59
C VAL A 86 -11.62 7.33 -14.31
N VAL A 87 -11.02 6.43 -13.55
CA VAL A 87 -10.16 5.35 -14.05
C VAL A 87 -10.79 4.01 -13.74
N GLY A 88 -10.71 3.08 -14.67
CA GLY A 88 -11.26 1.73 -14.51
C GLY A 88 -10.76 0.81 -15.60
N SER A 89 -11.30 -0.40 -15.66
CA SER A 89 -10.88 -1.41 -16.64
C SER A 89 -11.82 -1.42 -17.84
N ASP A 90 -11.26 -1.59 -19.04
CA ASP A 90 -12.05 -1.86 -20.24
C ASP A 90 -12.88 -3.15 -20.05
N PRO A 91 -14.22 -3.13 -20.22
CA PRO A 91 -15.06 -4.29 -19.95
C PRO A 91 -14.86 -5.44 -20.95
N ILE A 92 -14.27 -5.17 -22.13
CA ILE A 92 -14.02 -6.17 -23.17
C ILE A 92 -12.62 -6.77 -23.01
N TYR A 93 -11.63 -5.92 -22.77
CA TYR A 93 -10.21 -6.31 -22.83
C TYR A 93 -9.52 -6.34 -21.45
N GLY A 94 -10.12 -5.76 -20.41
CA GLY A 94 -9.63 -5.80 -19.04
C GLY A 94 -8.43 -4.91 -18.72
N PHE A 95 -7.95 -4.08 -19.65
CA PHE A 95 -6.84 -3.15 -19.38
C PHE A 95 -7.34 -1.85 -18.73
N SER A 96 -6.49 -1.25 -17.89
CA SER A 96 -6.80 0.02 -17.21
C SER A 96 -6.82 1.19 -18.20
N ARG A 97 -7.81 2.06 -18.07
CA ARG A 97 -7.99 3.27 -18.89
C ARG A 97 -8.67 4.40 -18.12
N THR A 98 -8.44 5.63 -18.57
CA THR A 98 -9.21 6.80 -18.15
C THR A 98 -10.52 6.87 -18.94
N CYS A 99 -11.63 6.79 -18.21
CA CYS A 99 -12.99 6.70 -18.73
C CYS A 99 -13.61 8.09 -18.94
N ASP A 100 -13.28 9.00 -18.02
CA ASP A 100 -13.67 10.40 -18.05
C ASP A 100 -12.65 11.23 -17.27
N PHE A 101 -12.56 12.54 -17.54
CA PHE A 101 -11.60 13.42 -16.87
C PHE A 101 -12.07 14.87 -16.89
N THR A 102 -11.60 15.64 -15.92
CA THR A 102 -11.73 17.10 -15.89
C THR A 102 -10.50 17.73 -16.52
N ARG A 103 -10.63 18.97 -17.02
CA ARG A 103 -9.46 19.77 -17.38
C ARG A 103 -8.62 20.04 -16.12
N ALA A 104 -7.31 20.17 -16.32
CA ALA A 104 -6.40 20.65 -15.29
C ALA A 104 -6.65 22.14 -15.03
N VAL A 105 -6.75 22.52 -13.76
CA VAL A 105 -6.99 23.91 -13.34
C VAL A 105 -5.99 24.35 -12.29
N HIS A 106 -5.71 25.65 -12.25
CA HIS A 106 -4.91 26.27 -11.19
C HIS A 106 -5.84 26.76 -10.08
N ALA A 107 -5.58 26.35 -8.83
CA ALA A 107 -6.37 26.81 -7.69
C ALA A 107 -5.98 28.22 -7.23
N PHE A 108 -4.69 28.55 -7.32
CA PHE A 108 -4.12 29.78 -6.77
C PHE A 108 -3.52 30.67 -7.88
N ASP A 109 -4.35 31.09 -8.84
CA ASP A 109 -3.93 32.08 -9.85
C ASP A 109 -3.93 33.50 -9.24
N ASP A 110 -2.90 34.30 -9.52
CA ASP A 110 -2.82 35.70 -9.11
C ASP A 110 -3.99 36.55 -9.63
N LYS A 111 -4.66 36.11 -10.71
CA LYS A 111 -5.90 36.75 -11.19
C LYS A 111 -7.06 36.70 -10.19
N TRP A 112 -7.11 35.67 -9.34
CA TRP A 112 -8.14 35.55 -8.30
C TRP A 112 -8.03 36.65 -7.23
N LYS A 113 -6.81 37.14 -6.98
CA LYS A 113 -6.55 38.26 -6.07
C LYS A 113 -7.18 39.57 -6.53
N LEU A 114 -7.31 39.78 -7.85
CA LEU A 114 -7.97 40.97 -8.41
C LEU A 114 -9.51 40.88 -8.40
N ALA A 115 -10.06 39.69 -8.62
CA ALA A 115 -11.52 39.47 -8.64
C ALA A 115 -12.16 39.61 -7.24
N SER A 116 -11.44 39.23 -6.19
CA SER A 116 -11.90 39.34 -4.79
C SER A 116 -11.84 40.78 -4.25
N GLN A 117 -10.94 41.62 -4.78
CA GLN A 117 -10.84 43.04 -4.39
C GLN A 117 -11.89 43.94 -5.07
N SER A 118 -12.45 43.51 -6.20
CA SER A 118 -13.47 44.27 -6.94
C SER A 118 -14.90 44.07 -6.42
N ALA A 119 -15.12 43.13 -5.50
CA ALA A 119 -16.44 42.79 -4.95
C ALA A 119 -16.68 43.25 -3.49
N GLY A 120 -15.77 44.01 -2.86
CA GLY A 120 -15.88 44.38 -1.45
C GLY A 120 -15.47 45.82 -1.14
N GLN A 121 -16.46 46.70 -1.03
CA GLN A 121 -16.33 48.09 -0.58
C GLN A 121 -16.17 48.15 0.96
N ALA A 122 -15.22 48.98 1.42
CA ALA A 122 -15.07 49.59 2.76
C ALA A 122 -14.67 48.72 3.99
N ILE A 123 -13.36 48.72 4.27
CA ILE A 123 -12.62 48.85 5.56
C ILE A 123 -13.40 48.58 6.87
N THR A 124 -13.07 47.50 7.58
CA THR A 124 -12.49 47.51 8.96
C THR A 124 -12.16 46.08 9.41
N SER A 125 -11.06 45.92 10.16
CA SER A 125 -10.51 44.72 10.82
C SER A 125 -9.63 43.74 10.01
N THR A 126 -8.33 43.86 10.28
CA THR A 126 -7.13 43.30 9.62
C THR A 126 -6.88 41.79 9.87
N THR A 127 -7.90 40.96 10.06
CA THR A 127 -7.69 39.51 10.35
C THR A 127 -8.60 38.56 9.59
N LEU A 128 -9.61 39.04 8.87
CA LEU A 128 -10.57 38.18 8.16
C LEU A 128 -10.30 38.00 6.64
N SER A 129 -9.28 38.66 6.10
CA SER A 129 -8.98 38.64 4.64
C SER A 129 -7.91 37.60 4.22
N LEU A 130 -6.98 37.21 5.12
CA LEU A 130 -5.90 36.28 4.76
C LEU A 130 -6.40 34.84 4.54
N GLN A 131 -7.36 34.42 5.36
CA GLN A 131 -7.86 33.04 5.43
C GLN A 131 -8.56 32.59 4.13
N GLN A 132 -9.05 33.54 3.33
CA GLN A 132 -9.75 33.27 2.08
C GLN A 132 -8.82 33.13 0.86
N PHE A 133 -7.56 33.56 0.98
CA PHE A 133 -6.55 33.34 -0.08
C PHE A 133 -5.84 32.00 0.04
N ASP A 134 -5.82 31.44 1.25
CA ASP A 134 -5.18 30.16 1.52
C ASP A 134 -6.12 28.98 1.27
N LYS A 135 -7.43 29.24 1.10
CA LYS A 135 -8.46 28.22 0.91
C LYS A 135 -9.40 28.59 -0.24
N VAL A 136 -9.52 27.70 -1.21
CA VAL A 136 -10.30 27.90 -2.45
C VAL A 136 -11.22 26.70 -2.68
N THR A 137 -12.46 26.96 -3.08
CA THR A 137 -13.39 25.90 -3.52
C THR A 137 -13.55 25.96 -5.04
N LEU A 138 -13.37 24.82 -5.71
CA LEU A 138 -13.43 24.70 -7.17
C LEU A 138 -14.52 23.72 -7.57
N ASN A 139 -15.20 24.05 -8.67
CA ASN A 139 -16.09 23.12 -9.36
C ASN A 139 -15.38 22.64 -10.62
N LEU A 140 -15.17 21.33 -10.72
CA LEU A 140 -14.54 20.68 -11.86
C LEU A 140 -15.58 19.86 -12.60
N THR A 141 -15.60 20.00 -13.92
CA THR A 141 -16.58 19.36 -14.80
C THR A 141 -15.86 18.42 -15.77
N GLY A 142 -16.20 17.14 -15.68
CA GLY A 142 -15.91 16.12 -16.69
C GLY A 142 -17.07 15.99 -17.68
N LYS A 143 -17.05 14.96 -18.52
CA LYS A 143 -18.17 14.72 -19.46
C LYS A 143 -19.39 14.14 -18.77
N CYS A 144 -19.17 13.31 -17.75
CA CYS A 144 -20.19 12.52 -17.06
C CYS A 144 -20.33 12.85 -15.59
N PHE A 145 -19.46 13.69 -15.02
CA PHE A 145 -19.55 14.09 -13.62
C PHE A 145 -19.16 15.55 -13.43
N ASN A 146 -19.73 16.16 -12.39
CA ASN A 146 -19.23 17.39 -11.79
C ASN A 146 -18.79 17.10 -10.37
N THR A 147 -17.62 17.58 -9.99
CA THR A 147 -17.10 17.46 -8.63
C THR A 147 -16.82 18.84 -8.05
N THR A 148 -17.09 19.00 -6.77
CA THR A 148 -16.73 20.18 -6.00
C THR A 148 -15.67 19.78 -5.00
N ILE A 149 -14.55 20.50 -5.02
CA ILE A 149 -13.42 20.26 -4.12
C ILE A 149 -13.01 21.54 -3.42
N MET A 150 -12.41 21.37 -2.25
CA MET A 150 -11.88 22.43 -1.42
C MET A 150 -10.38 22.23 -1.29
N ILE A 151 -9.60 23.22 -1.70
CA ILE A 151 -8.15 23.19 -1.72
C ILE A 151 -7.65 24.20 -0.71
N GLN A 152 -6.75 23.80 0.18
CA GLN A 152 -6.11 24.70 1.12
C GLN A 152 -4.59 24.57 1.06
N LYS A 153 -3.88 25.70 1.02
CA LYS A 153 -2.42 25.75 0.99
C LYS A 153 -1.85 26.18 2.33
N TYR A 154 -0.62 25.75 2.59
CA TYR A 154 0.15 26.11 3.77
C TYR A 154 1.61 26.36 3.38
N GLU A 155 1.98 27.63 3.28
CA GLU A 155 3.32 28.06 2.85
C GLU A 155 4.30 28.28 4.01
N SER A 156 3.80 28.53 5.23
CA SER A 156 4.64 28.90 6.39
C SER A 156 4.78 27.80 7.43
N ASN A 157 3.72 27.05 7.70
CA ASN A 157 3.68 26.05 8.76
C ASN A 157 3.01 24.76 8.25
N CYS A 158 3.58 23.62 8.61
CA CYS A 158 3.01 22.31 8.36
C CYS A 158 1.89 22.03 9.39
N PRO A 159 0.62 21.82 8.98
CA PRO A 159 -0.51 21.62 9.90
C PRO A 159 -0.42 20.37 10.77
N TRP A 160 0.28 19.33 10.28
CA TRP A 160 0.38 18.02 10.94
C TRP A 160 1.71 17.81 11.65
N CYS A 161 2.62 18.77 11.55
CA CYS A 161 3.91 18.67 12.19
C CYS A 161 3.72 19.05 13.66
N SER A 162 4.04 18.13 14.56
CA SER A 162 4.16 18.45 15.99
C SER A 162 5.25 19.51 16.13
N CYS A 163 4.89 20.74 16.49
CA CYS A 163 5.86 21.78 16.87
C CYS A 163 6.48 21.40 18.22
N GLY A 164 7.36 20.41 18.23
CA GLY A 164 8.27 20.10 19.32
C GLY A 164 9.64 20.66 18.95
N GLU A 165 10.09 21.62 19.76
CA GLU A 165 11.41 22.27 19.87
C GLU A 165 12.39 22.21 18.69
N GLY A 166 12.85 23.40 18.30
CA GLY A 166 13.65 23.70 17.11
C GLY A 166 14.68 22.65 16.75
N TYR A 167 14.59 22.18 15.51
CA TYR A 167 15.64 21.43 14.84
C TYR A 167 16.96 22.21 14.93
N ALA A 168 17.84 21.78 15.83
CA ALA A 168 19.24 22.14 15.76
C ALA A 168 19.77 21.68 14.39
N ILE A 169 20.43 22.61 13.70
CA ILE A 169 21.19 22.32 12.49
C ILE A 169 22.13 21.17 12.81
N VAL A 170 21.93 20.02 12.15
CA VAL A 170 22.88 18.91 12.20
C VAL A 170 24.10 19.35 11.40
N ASP A 171 25.04 20.00 12.09
CA ASP A 171 26.43 19.85 11.74
C ASP A 171 26.83 18.42 12.10
N GLN A 172 27.47 17.74 11.16
CA GLN A 172 27.88 16.36 11.32
C GLN A 172 28.85 16.25 12.49
N LEU A 173 28.53 15.51 13.57
CA LEU A 173 29.48 14.62 14.27
C LEU A 173 28.89 13.94 15.52
N SER A 174 29.23 12.64 15.63
CA SER A 174 29.16 11.74 16.79
C SER A 174 27.85 10.97 17.05
N GLU A 175 27.82 9.80 16.41
CA GLU A 175 27.06 8.61 16.76
C GLU A 175 27.49 8.08 18.14
N SER A 176 27.10 8.75 19.22
CA SER A 176 27.28 8.20 20.58
C SER A 176 26.28 8.73 21.63
N GLU A 177 25.63 9.88 21.43
CA GLU A 177 24.70 10.44 22.45
C GLU A 177 23.21 10.15 22.19
N SER A 178 22.84 9.63 21.00
CA SER A 178 21.44 9.32 20.64
C SER A 178 20.81 8.20 21.47
N ARG A 179 21.61 7.46 22.24
CA ARG A 179 21.13 6.32 23.05
C ARG A 179 20.56 6.73 24.40
N GLU A 180 21.00 7.82 25.00
CA GLU A 180 20.53 8.23 26.33
C GLU A 180 19.20 9.01 26.29
N PHE A 181 18.95 9.79 25.24
CA PHE A 181 17.73 10.60 25.15
C PHE A 181 16.50 9.80 24.68
N LEU A 182 16.71 8.74 23.87
CA LEU A 182 15.63 7.85 23.43
C LEU A 182 15.06 6.98 24.57
N HIS A 183 15.79 6.79 25.67
CA HIS A 183 15.28 6.00 26.79
C HIS A 183 14.21 6.71 27.62
N HIS A 184 14.12 8.05 27.56
CA HIS A 184 13.26 8.80 28.48
C HIS A 184 11.88 9.16 27.92
N LEU A 185 11.72 9.23 26.59
CA LEU A 185 10.45 9.60 25.94
C LEU A 185 9.64 8.40 25.43
N ASN A 186 10.24 7.21 25.42
CA ASN A 186 9.66 6.00 24.83
C ASN A 186 8.98 5.05 25.84
N SER A 187 8.97 5.42 27.12
CA SER A 187 8.65 4.52 28.25
C SER A 187 7.18 4.02 28.29
N SER A 188 6.23 4.66 27.61
CA SER A 188 4.80 4.29 27.71
C SER A 188 4.27 3.51 26.49
N SER A 189 4.85 3.71 25.31
CA SER A 189 4.43 3.08 24.06
C SER A 189 5.22 1.80 23.77
N GLU A 190 6.53 1.78 24.04
CA GLU A 190 7.37 0.60 23.85
C GLU A 190 7.03 -0.52 24.82
N THR A 191 6.53 -0.22 26.02
CA THR A 191 6.14 -1.29 26.95
C THR A 191 5.01 -2.14 26.37
N LEU A 192 4.06 -1.56 25.64
CA LEU A 192 2.99 -2.32 25.01
C LEU A 192 3.49 -3.10 23.78
N VAL A 193 4.36 -2.49 22.97
CA VAL A 193 4.96 -3.14 21.80
C VAL A 193 5.90 -4.27 22.22
N ASP A 194 6.76 -4.06 23.22
CA ASP A 194 7.66 -5.06 23.80
C ASP A 194 6.90 -6.19 24.50
N ILE A 195 5.83 -5.88 25.25
CA ILE A 195 4.94 -6.92 25.81
C ILE A 195 4.29 -7.72 24.68
N GLY A 196 3.85 -7.06 23.61
CA GLY A 196 3.32 -7.70 22.41
C GLY A 196 4.35 -8.63 21.74
N LEU A 197 5.59 -8.16 21.58
CA LEU A 197 6.67 -8.92 20.97
C LEU A 197 7.08 -10.13 21.83
N MET A 198 7.17 -9.95 23.15
CA MET A 198 7.48 -10.99 24.13
C MET A 198 6.41 -12.07 24.16
N THR A 199 5.13 -11.69 24.13
CA THR A 199 4.01 -12.63 24.10
C THR A 199 3.95 -13.42 22.80
N LEU A 200 4.12 -12.76 21.65
CA LEU A 200 4.17 -13.42 20.35
C LEU A 200 5.35 -14.39 20.23
N SER A 201 6.52 -14.01 20.73
CA SER A 201 7.72 -14.86 20.76
C SER A 201 7.49 -16.11 21.63
N ALA A 202 6.92 -15.96 22.82
CA ALA A 202 6.60 -17.08 23.70
C ALA A 202 5.61 -18.06 23.05
N ILE A 203 4.58 -17.55 22.37
CA ILE A 203 3.62 -18.38 21.62
C ILE A 203 4.30 -19.14 20.48
N ALA A 204 5.16 -18.48 19.72
CA ALA A 204 5.89 -19.10 18.62
C ALA A 204 6.81 -20.24 19.11
N VAL A 205 7.51 -20.04 20.23
CA VAL A 205 8.37 -21.07 20.82
C VAL A 205 7.55 -22.25 21.34
N ALA A 206 6.47 -21.98 22.08
CA ALA A 206 5.61 -23.02 22.63
C ALA A 206 4.94 -23.87 21.53
N THR A 207 4.44 -23.22 20.47
CA THR A 207 3.81 -23.90 19.33
C THR A 207 4.82 -24.72 18.54
N SER A 208 6.03 -24.20 18.31
CA SER A 208 7.10 -24.94 17.64
C SER A 208 7.54 -26.19 18.42
N ALA A 209 7.67 -26.07 19.75
CA ALA A 209 7.99 -27.20 20.62
C ALA A 209 6.87 -28.25 20.61
N ALA A 210 5.60 -27.82 20.74
CA ALA A 210 4.45 -28.71 20.69
C ALA A 210 4.37 -29.46 19.35
N PHE A 211 4.55 -28.75 18.24
CA PHE A 211 4.57 -29.34 16.90
C PHE A 211 5.71 -30.34 16.74
N SER A 212 6.90 -30.02 17.24
CA SER A 212 8.05 -30.92 17.23
C SER A 212 7.79 -32.19 18.02
N CYS A 213 7.14 -32.09 19.19
CA CYS A 213 6.76 -33.25 20.01
C CYS A 213 5.75 -34.15 19.29
N VAL A 214 4.72 -33.56 18.67
CA VAL A 214 3.72 -34.31 17.87
C VAL A 214 4.39 -34.99 16.68
N LEU A 215 5.29 -34.30 15.98
CA LEU A 215 6.04 -34.86 14.86
C LEU A 215 6.92 -36.04 15.30
N ILE A 216 7.62 -35.93 16.43
CA ILE A 216 8.43 -37.02 16.97
C ILE A 216 7.55 -38.20 17.38
N ALA A 217 6.41 -37.95 18.04
CA ALA A 217 5.46 -38.99 18.41
C ALA A 217 4.92 -39.72 17.16
N TYR A 218 4.53 -38.96 16.14
CA TYR A 218 4.07 -39.50 14.85
C TYR A 218 5.15 -40.34 14.17
N LEU A 219 6.41 -39.86 14.14
CA LEU A 219 7.52 -40.61 13.55
C LEU A 219 7.85 -41.88 14.35
N ARG A 220 7.77 -41.84 15.69
CA ARG A 220 7.95 -43.01 16.56
C ARG A 220 6.85 -44.04 16.35
N GLU A 221 5.60 -43.60 16.25
CA GLU A 221 4.47 -44.47 15.95
C GLU A 221 4.60 -45.10 14.56
N ARG A 222 4.98 -44.31 13.55
CA ARG A 222 5.22 -44.81 12.19
C ARG A 222 6.35 -45.83 12.15
N ARG A 223 7.45 -45.59 12.88
CA ARG A 223 8.57 -46.53 12.99
C ARG A 223 8.19 -47.81 13.74
N SER A 224 7.46 -47.70 14.85
CA SER A 224 6.95 -48.86 15.61
C SER A 224 6.00 -49.71 14.77
N ASN A 225 5.10 -49.08 14.01
CA ASN A 225 4.21 -49.78 13.07
C ASN A 225 5.00 -50.46 11.94
N PHE A 226 6.04 -49.82 11.41
CA PHE A 226 6.94 -50.43 10.42
C PHE A 226 7.69 -51.63 11.01
N GLU A 227 8.32 -51.49 12.18
CA GLU A 227 9.01 -52.60 12.86
C GLU A 227 8.07 -53.75 13.22
N ARG A 228 6.83 -53.45 13.64
CA ARG A 228 5.77 -54.45 13.88
C ARG A 228 5.31 -55.14 12.60
N SER A 229 5.27 -54.44 11.46
CA SER A 229 4.96 -55.02 10.15
C SER A 229 6.09 -55.94 9.65
N VAL A 230 7.35 -55.55 9.86
CA VAL A 230 8.54 -56.36 9.53
C VAL A 230 8.64 -57.59 10.44
N ALA A 231 8.37 -57.45 11.74
CA ALA A 231 8.34 -58.57 12.68
C ALA A 231 7.21 -59.58 12.37
N LYS A 232 6.03 -59.11 11.96
CA LYS A 232 4.95 -59.98 11.46
C LYS A 232 5.36 -60.74 10.18
N CYS A 233 6.15 -60.13 9.31
CA CYS A 233 6.70 -60.79 8.12
C CYS A 233 7.73 -61.87 8.50
N ASN A 234 8.64 -61.58 9.44
CA ASN A 234 9.63 -62.53 9.92
C ASN A 234 9.02 -63.75 10.65
N ILE A 235 7.98 -63.55 11.47
CA ILE A 235 7.27 -64.66 12.12
C ILE A 235 6.54 -65.55 11.09
N LYS A 236 6.01 -64.95 10.01
CA LYS A 236 5.38 -65.70 8.91
C LYS A 236 6.39 -66.50 8.07
N CYS A 237 7.63 -66.01 7.93
CA CYS A 237 8.71 -66.75 7.27
C CYS A 237 9.32 -67.87 8.14
N SER A 238 9.32 -67.72 9.47
CA SER A 238 9.86 -68.74 10.36
C SER A 238 8.93 -69.96 10.53
N ASN A 239 7.62 -69.78 10.39
CA ASN A 239 6.66 -70.89 10.42
C ASN A 239 6.63 -71.73 9.13
N ASN A 240 7.15 -71.22 8.02
CA ASN A 240 7.16 -71.94 6.74
C ASN A 240 8.40 -72.83 6.54
N ASN A 241 9.45 -72.67 7.37
CA ASN A 241 10.70 -73.42 7.23
C ASN A 241 10.82 -74.66 8.14
N LEU A 242 9.86 -74.91 9.05
CA LEU A 242 9.87 -76.11 9.89
C LEU A 242 8.94 -77.25 9.40
N THR A 243 8.18 -77.04 8.32
CA THR A 243 7.23 -78.05 7.80
C THR A 243 7.68 -78.73 6.49
N ILE A 244 8.89 -78.44 6.00
CA ILE A 244 9.40 -79.02 4.74
C ILE A 244 10.71 -79.78 5.00
N TYR A 245 10.65 -80.77 5.90
CA TYR A 245 11.60 -81.89 5.94
C TYR A 245 10.80 -83.19 6.16
N ARG A 246 9.81 -83.44 5.30
CA ARG A 246 9.27 -84.80 5.10
C ARG A 246 8.63 -84.92 3.72
N GLY A 247 9.29 -85.69 2.85
CA GLY A 247 8.87 -85.99 1.48
C GLY A 247 9.36 -84.91 0.51
N TYR A 248 10.10 -85.19 -0.55
CA TYR A 248 10.14 -86.40 -1.38
C TYR A 248 11.48 -86.49 -2.11
N GLN A 249 11.95 -87.72 -2.30
CA GLN A 249 13.02 -88.13 -3.21
C GLN A 249 12.65 -87.85 -4.68
N THR A 250 13.54 -87.12 -5.39
CA THR A 250 14.09 -87.32 -6.78
C THR A 250 13.21 -87.73 -7.98
N PRO A 251 13.67 -87.60 -9.26
CA PRO A 251 14.63 -86.64 -9.85
C PRO A 251 14.28 -86.14 -11.29
N SER A 252 15.10 -85.19 -11.79
CA SER A 252 15.44 -84.90 -13.21
C SER A 252 14.34 -84.25 -14.08
N HIS A 253 14.61 -83.30 -14.98
CA HIS A 253 15.71 -83.16 -15.93
C HIS A 253 15.82 -81.70 -16.41
N MET A 254 17.05 -81.24 -16.69
CA MET A 254 17.37 -79.94 -17.28
C MET A 254 16.68 -79.72 -18.64
N LYS A 255 16.32 -78.46 -18.93
CA LYS A 255 16.62 -77.84 -20.24
C LYS A 255 16.65 -76.31 -20.19
N GLN A 256 17.75 -75.83 -20.75
CA GLN A 256 18.31 -74.50 -20.97
C GLN A 256 17.40 -73.60 -21.86
N LEU A 257 17.32 -72.31 -21.54
CA LEU A 257 16.75 -71.26 -22.40
C LEU A 257 17.87 -70.38 -22.94
N THR A 258 17.99 -70.33 -24.27
CA THR A 258 18.83 -69.40 -25.03
C THR A 258 18.13 -68.05 -25.19
N ASN A 259 18.87 -66.97 -24.91
CA ASN A 259 18.57 -65.58 -25.24
C ASN A 259 18.69 -65.31 -26.73
N ILE A 260 17.77 -64.51 -27.31
CA ILE A 260 18.01 -63.69 -28.51
C ILE A 260 17.22 -62.36 -28.40
N GLU A 261 17.99 -61.27 -28.42
CA GLU A 261 17.84 -59.93 -29.04
C GLU A 261 16.58 -59.06 -28.84
N ILE A 262 16.82 -57.74 -28.68
CA ILE A 262 16.63 -56.74 -29.76
C ILE A 262 17.29 -55.39 -29.41
N ILE A 263 18.32 -55.08 -30.21
CA ILE A 263 18.68 -53.81 -30.87
C ILE A 263 18.97 -52.55 -30.03
N GLY A 264 20.23 -52.14 -30.10
CA GLY A 264 20.76 -50.77 -30.07
C GLY A 264 22.09 -50.76 -30.81
#